data_AF-A0A0C9ZVF5-F1
#
_entry.id   AF-A0A0C9ZVF5-F1
#
_cell.length_a   1.000
_cell.length_b   1.000
_cell.length_c   1.000
_cell.angle_alpha   90.00
_cell.angle_beta   90.00
_cell.angle_gamma   90.00
#
_symmetry.space_group_name_H-M   'P 1'
#
loop_
_entity.id
_entity.type
_entity.pdbx_description
1 polymer ?
#
loop_
_entity_poly.entity_id
_entity_poly.type
_entity_poly.pdbx_seq_one_letter_code
_entity_poly.pdbx_strand_id
1 'polypeptide(L)'
;MTLEYLWFLSDEIRLIWPRFWKTTEAKIFVVTRYAGLASQSYNVCFAFRMAFGVPNSQFACKVWFSYQTAITQYLLFSVELLLMTRVYKMYNQSKTIFALLFIFSGAQSAAMASNARLIVTGSHYSPTCVMLSAHHNRIYVG
;
A
#
# COMPACT_ATOMS: atom_id res chain seq x y z
N MET A 1 -2.52 12.78 10.44
CA MET A 1 -3.20 11.57 9.92
C MET A 1 -4.44 11.20 10.73
N THR A 2 -4.39 10.62 11.93
CA THR A 2 -5.61 10.17 12.66
C THR A 2 -6.60 11.30 12.98
N LEU A 3 -6.10 12.48 13.36
CA LEU A 3 -6.93 13.68 13.57
C LEU A 3 -7.67 14.14 12.31
N GLU A 4 -7.02 14.06 11.15
CA GLU A 4 -7.64 14.42 9.86
C GLU A 4 -8.74 13.42 9.49
N TYR A 5 -8.58 12.14 9.83
CA TYR A 5 -9.62 11.13 9.65
C TYR A 5 -10.86 11.45 10.49
N LEU A 6 -10.66 11.77 11.78
CA LEU A 6 -11.74 12.13 12.70
C LEU A 6 -12.49 13.38 12.24
N TRP A 7 -11.76 14.38 11.73
CA TRP A 7 -12.37 15.62 11.24
C TRP A 7 -13.27 15.38 10.02
N PHE A 8 -12.77 14.65 9.02
CA PHE A 8 -13.51 14.38 7.78
C PHE A 8 -14.58 13.29 7.91
N LEU A 9 -14.63 12.57 9.04
CA LEU A 9 -15.54 11.44 9.24
C LEU A 9 -17.02 11.85 9.15
N SER A 10 -17.36 13.02 9.72
CA SER A 10 -18.73 13.54 9.70
C SER A 10 -19.23 13.83 8.28
N ASP A 11 -18.38 14.44 7.46
CA ASP A 11 -18.72 14.71 6.05
C ASP A 11 -18.74 13.42 5.21
N GLU A 12 -17.84 12.48 5.50
CA GLU A 12 -17.76 11.19 4.82
C GLU A 12 -19.00 10.32 5.06
N ILE A 13 -19.48 10.25 6.30
CA ILE A 13 -20.71 9.52 6.65
C ILE A 13 -21.92 10.13 5.94
N ARG A 14 -21.96 11.45 5.79
CA ARG A 14 -23.09 12.15 5.16
C ARG A 14 -23.08 12.07 3.64
N LEU A 15 -21.91 12.11 3.00
CA LEU A 15 -21.78 12.22 1.54
C LEU A 15 -21.46 10.89 0.84
N ILE A 16 -20.60 10.07 1.45
CA ILE A 16 -19.99 8.90 0.80
C ILE A 16 -20.72 7.61 1.21
N TRP A 17 -21.08 7.47 2.49
CA TRP A 17 -21.78 6.29 3.02
C TRP A 17 -23.10 5.94 2.31
N PRO A 18 -23.98 6.92 1.98
CA PRO A 18 -25.22 6.62 1.26
C PRO A 18 -24.97 6.10 -0.17
N ARG A 19 -23.82 6.46 -0.75
CA ARG A 19 -23.41 6.07 -2.12
C ARG A 19 -22.54 4.82 -2.15
N PHE A 20 -22.09 4.33 -0.99
CA PHE A 20 -21.21 3.17 -0.85
C PHE A 20 -21.77 1.94 -1.57
N TRP A 21 -23.06 1.65 -1.39
CA TRP A 21 -23.68 0.49 -2.04
C TRP A 21 -23.95 0.69 -3.53
N LYS A 22 -24.03 1.95 -4.00
CA LYS A 22 -24.46 2.31 -5.35
C LYS A 22 -23.31 2.51 -6.33
N THR A 23 -22.15 2.98 -5.89
CA THR A 23 -21.07 3.40 -6.80
C THR A 23 -19.76 2.68 -6.48
N THR A 24 -19.15 2.08 -7.51
CA THR A 24 -17.85 1.39 -7.39
C THR A 24 -16.75 2.30 -6.88
N GLU A 25 -16.75 3.58 -7.28
CA GLU A 25 -15.78 4.59 -6.81
C GLU A 25 -15.87 4.82 -5.30
N ALA A 26 -17.08 4.84 -4.73
CA ALA A 26 -17.29 5.00 -3.30
C ALA A 26 -16.80 3.77 -2.54
N LYS A 27 -16.99 2.57 -3.09
CA LYS A 27 -16.45 1.32 -2.50
C LYS A 27 -14.92 1.34 -2.48
N ILE A 28 -14.28 1.63 -3.62
CA ILE A 28 -12.82 1.70 -3.71
C ILE A 28 -12.29 2.73 -2.72
N PHE A 29 -12.86 3.94 -2.71
CA PHE A 29 -12.44 5.00 -1.79
C PHE A 29 -12.48 4.57 -0.32
N VAL A 30 -13.63 4.03 0.13
CA VAL A 30 -13.80 3.58 1.52
C VAL A 30 -12.81 2.47 1.82
N VAL A 31 -12.74 1.42 0.99
CA VAL A 31 -11.84 0.29 1.26
C VAL A 31 -10.37 0.74 1.33
N THR A 32 -9.90 1.56 0.39
CA THR A 32 -8.52 2.10 0.42
C THR A 32 -8.26 2.91 1.68
N ARG A 33 -9.21 3.74 2.09
CA ARG A 33 -9.08 4.63 3.25
C ARG A 33 -9.00 3.85 4.56
N TYR A 34 -9.92 2.93 4.81
CA TYR A 34 -9.91 2.12 6.04
C TYR A 34 -8.77 1.09 6.05
N ALA A 35 -8.40 0.52 4.90
CA ALA A 35 -7.23 -0.35 4.79
C ALA A 35 -5.93 0.41 5.11
N GLY A 36 -5.79 1.65 4.62
CA GLY A 36 -4.67 2.53 4.95
C GLY A 36 -4.59 2.86 6.43
N LEU A 37 -5.72 3.17 7.06
CA LEU A 37 -5.79 3.45 8.50
C LEU A 37 -5.42 2.23 9.34
N ALA A 38 -5.95 1.05 9.01
CA ALA A 38 -5.62 -0.20 9.69
C ALA A 38 -4.12 -0.53 9.57
N SER A 39 -3.55 -0.33 8.37
CA SER A 39 -2.13 -0.54 8.11
C SER A 39 -1.23 0.39 8.92
N GLN A 40 -1.54 1.69 8.93
CA GLN A 40 -0.80 2.68 9.72
C GLN A 40 -0.87 2.37 11.21
N SER A 41 -2.06 1.99 11.71
CA SER A 41 -2.26 1.61 13.11
C SER A 41 -1.41 0.39 13.48
N TYR A 42 -1.41 -0.64 12.63
CA TYR A 42 -0.57 -1.83 12.81
C TYR A 42 0.92 -1.48 12.81
N ASN A 43 1.37 -0.63 11.87
CA ASN A 43 2.75 -0.20 11.78
C ASN A 43 3.22 0.54 13.04
N VAL A 44 2.41 1.48 13.54
CA VAL A 44 2.69 2.19 14.80
C VAL A 44 2.78 1.23 15.99
N CYS A 45 1.83 0.30 16.13
CA CYS A 45 1.88 -0.71 17.18
C CYS A 45 3.14 -1.58 17.11
N PHE A 46 3.53 -2.00 15.90
CA PHE A 46 4.74 -2.79 15.69
C PHE A 46 6.01 -1.97 16.00
N ALA A 47 6.05 -0.70 15.59
CA ALA A 47 7.13 0.23 15.88
C ALA A 47 7.31 0.48 17.39
N PHE A 48 6.22 0.66 18.13
CA PHE A 48 6.27 0.75 19.59
C PHE A 48 6.86 -0.52 20.20
N ARG A 49 6.44 -1.70 19.75
CA ARG A 49 6.99 -2.98 20.21
C ARG A 49 8.51 -3.09 20.01
N MET A 50 9.02 -2.60 18.87
CA MET A 50 10.45 -2.54 18.60
C MET A 50 11.17 -1.52 19.51
N ALA A 51 10.56 -0.35 19.77
CA ALA A 51 11.11 0.67 20.65
C ALA A 51 11.26 0.19 22.10
N PHE A 52 10.34 -0.67 22.57
CA PHE A 52 10.44 -1.33 23.88
C PHE A 52 11.47 -2.48 23.93
N GLY A 53 12.19 -2.75 22.84
CA GLY A 53 13.24 -3.77 22.81
C GLY A 53 12.72 -5.21 22.93
N VAL A 54 11.44 -5.45 22.65
CA VAL A 54 10.87 -6.81 22.68
C VAL A 54 11.50 -7.62 21.54
N PRO A 55 12.22 -8.72 21.83
CA PRO A 55 12.88 -9.52 20.80
C PRO A 55 11.83 -10.14 19.88
N ASN A 56 11.90 -9.81 18.59
CA ASN A 56 11.05 -10.38 17.57
C ASN A 56 11.80 -11.49 16.84
N SER A 57 11.09 -12.55 16.44
CA SER A 57 11.69 -13.59 15.61
C SER A 57 12.03 -13.05 14.23
N GLN A 58 13.11 -13.56 13.62
CA GLN A 58 13.50 -13.20 12.24
C GLN A 58 12.35 -13.41 11.23
N PHE A 59 11.51 -14.42 11.47
CA PHE A 59 10.30 -14.68 10.69
C PHE A 59 9.27 -13.55 10.84
N ALA A 60 9.01 -13.06 12.06
CA ALA A 60 8.09 -11.96 12.30
C ALA A 60 8.52 -10.69 11.55
N CYS A 61 9.83 -10.44 11.48
CA CYS A 61 10.36 -9.32 10.74
C CYS A 61 10.12 -9.42 9.23
N LYS A 62 10.40 -10.59 8.66
CA LYS A 62 10.18 -10.86 7.23
C LYS A 62 8.71 -10.75 6.86
N VAL A 63 7.83 -11.24 7.73
CA VAL A 63 6.37 -11.12 7.57
C VAL A 63 5.95 -9.66 7.64
N TRP A 64 6.47 -8.87 8.59
CA TRP A 64 6.15 -7.45 8.70
C TRP A 64 6.56 -6.65 7.46
N PHE A 65 7.79 -6.84 6.96
CA PHE A 65 8.26 -6.18 5.75
C PHE A 65 7.47 -6.61 4.50
N SER A 66 7.15 -7.90 4.39
CA SER A 66 6.30 -8.42 3.31
C SER A 66 4.88 -7.84 3.39
N TYR A 67 4.33 -7.70 4.59
CA TYR A 67 3.02 -7.09 4.82
C TYR A 67 3.01 -5.62 4.40
N GLN A 68 4.01 -4.85 4.83
CA GLN A 68 4.14 -3.42 4.48
C GLN A 68 4.26 -3.21 2.97
N THR A 69 4.99 -4.08 2.29
CA THR A 69 5.11 -4.00 0.83
C THR A 69 3.81 -4.38 0.14
N ALA A 70 3.14 -5.45 0.59
CA ALA A 70 1.87 -5.90 0.03
C ALA A 70 0.75 -4.86 0.20
N ILE A 71 0.63 -4.26 1.39
CA ILE A 71 -0.40 -3.26 1.66
C ILE A 71 -0.15 -1.97 0.87
N THR A 72 1.11 -1.57 0.70
CA THR A 72 1.47 -0.40 -0.12
C THR A 72 1.08 -0.62 -1.58
N GLN A 73 1.39 -1.79 -2.15
CA GLN A 73 0.97 -2.13 -3.52
C GLN A 73 -0.54 -2.15 -3.67
N TYR A 74 -1.26 -2.73 -2.69
CA TYR A 74 -2.71 -2.75 -2.69
C TYR A 74 -3.32 -1.34 -2.70
N LEU A 75 -2.82 -0.44 -1.85
CA LEU A 75 -3.30 0.94 -1.77
C LEU A 75 -2.98 1.71 -3.06
N LEU A 76 -1.77 1.57 -3.59
CA LEU A 76 -1.38 2.18 -4.87
C LEU A 76 -2.28 1.73 -6.01
N PHE A 77 -2.48 0.41 -6.17
CA PHE A 77 -3.33 -0.15 -7.20
C PHE A 77 -4.78 0.35 -7.08
N SER A 78 -5.31 0.44 -5.85
CA SER A 78 -6.66 0.95 -5.61
C SER A 78 -6.81 2.42 -6.04
N VAL A 79 -5.78 3.25 -5.77
CA VAL A 79 -5.76 4.66 -6.21
C VAL A 79 -5.67 4.76 -7.73
N GLU A 80 -4.83 3.94 -8.36
CA GLU A 80 -4.72 3.88 -9.83
C GLU A 80 -6.06 3.49 -10.48
N LEU A 81 -6.76 2.49 -9.94
CA LEU A 81 -8.11 2.11 -10.41
C LEU A 81 -9.13 3.25 -10.27
N LEU A 82 -9.08 4.00 -9.17
CA LEU A 82 -9.97 5.13 -8.94
C LEU A 82 -9.68 6.24 -9.96
N LEU A 83 -8.41 6.55 -10.20
CA LEU A 83 -7.99 7.51 -11.23
C LEU A 83 -8.41 7.06 -12.62
N MET A 84 -8.22 5.78 -12.97
CA MET A 84 -8.66 5.23 -14.26
C MET A 84 -10.17 5.36 -14.47
N THR A 85 -10.96 5.11 -13.43
CA THR A 85 -12.42 5.26 -13.51
C THR A 85 -12.82 6.71 -13.78
N ARG A 86 -12.13 7.66 -13.14
CA ARG A 86 -12.35 9.10 -13.38
C ARG A 86 -11.94 9.52 -14.78
N VAL A 87 -10.77 9.08 -15.25
CA VAL A 87 -10.29 9.36 -16.62
C VAL A 87 -11.23 8.76 -17.65
N TYR A 88 -11.72 7.53 -17.42
CA TYR A 88 -12.68 6.88 -18.30
C TYR A 88 -13.97 7.70 -18.48
N LYS A 89 -14.49 8.28 -17.39
CA LYS A 89 -15.65 9.18 -17.45
C LYS A 89 -15.34 10.49 -18.16
N MET A 90 -14.16 11.07 -17.94
CA MET A 90 -13.73 12.31 -18.57
C MET A 90 -13.52 12.14 -20.09
N TYR A 91 -12.99 10.99 -20.52
CA TYR A 91 -12.62 10.72 -21.91
C TYR A 91 -13.71 9.97 -22.68
N ASN A 92 -14.96 10.37 -22.46
CA ASN A 92 -16.16 9.87 -23.15
C ASN A 92 -16.22 8.33 -23.27
N GLN A 93 -15.86 7.61 -22.21
CA GLN A 93 -15.93 6.15 -22.16
C GLN A 93 -15.08 5.42 -23.22
N SER A 94 -14.01 6.05 -23.71
CA SER A 94 -13.08 5.42 -24.65
C SER A 94 -12.38 4.21 -24.02
N LYS A 95 -12.76 3.01 -24.47
CA LYS A 95 -12.22 1.73 -23.95
C LYS A 95 -10.72 1.58 -24.21
N THR A 96 -10.21 2.19 -25.27
CA THR A 96 -8.78 2.11 -25.65
C THR A 96 -7.88 2.74 -24.60
N ILE A 97 -8.24 3.93 -24.12
CA ILE A 97 -7.45 4.65 -23.11
C ILE A 97 -7.51 3.92 -21.78
N PHE A 98 -8.69 3.42 -21.41
CA PHE A 98 -8.84 2.61 -20.20
C PHE A 98 -7.99 1.33 -20.26
N ALA A 99 -8.00 0.62 -21.38
CA ALA A 99 -7.18 -0.58 -21.56
C ALA A 99 -5.68 -0.26 -21.47
N LEU A 100 -5.23 0.83 -22.10
CA LEU A 100 -3.83 1.25 -22.05
C LEU A 100 -3.38 1.59 -20.62
N LEU A 101 -4.18 2.36 -19.88
CA LEU A 101 -3.91 2.68 -18.49
C LEU A 101 -3.89 1.43 -17.60
N PHE A 102 -4.83 0.50 -17.82
CA PHE A 102 -4.90 -0.75 -17.08
C PHE A 102 -3.67 -1.63 -17.31
N ILE A 103 -3.21 -1.75 -18.57
CA ILE A 103 -1.99 -2.50 -18.90
C ILE A 103 -0.77 -1.86 -18.23
N PHE A 104 -0.64 -0.53 -18.28
CA PHE A 104 0.49 0.18 -17.69
C PHE A 104 0.56 0.01 -16.16
N SER A 105 -0.57 0.19 -15.47
CA SER A 105 -0.68 -0.04 -14.03
C SER A 105 -0.44 -1.50 -13.63
N GLY A 106 -0.94 -2.46 -14.43
CA GLY A 106 -0.68 -3.87 -14.24
C GLY A 106 0.81 -4.19 -14.36
N ALA A 107 1.49 -3.64 -15.37
CA ALA A 107 2.93 -3.79 -15.58
C ALA A 107 3.73 -3.17 -14.44
N GLN A 108 3.37 -1.96 -14.00
CA GLN A 108 3.99 -1.29 -12.85
C GLN A 108 3.84 -2.11 -11.56
N SER A 109 2.63 -2.63 -11.30
CA SER A 109 2.35 -3.47 -10.13
C SER A 109 3.16 -4.77 -10.16
N ALA A 110 3.27 -5.42 -11.32
CA ALA A 110 4.07 -6.63 -11.50
C ALA A 110 5.57 -6.36 -11.31
N ALA A 111 6.08 -5.25 -11.84
CA ALA A 111 7.47 -4.84 -11.65
C ALA A 111 7.78 -4.58 -10.16
N MET A 112 6.91 -3.86 -9.45
CA MET A 112 7.06 -3.64 -8.02
C MET A 112 6.99 -4.94 -7.21
N ALA A 113 6.06 -5.85 -7.54
CA ALA A 113 5.95 -7.15 -6.88
C ALA A 113 7.21 -8.00 -7.07
N SER A 114 7.76 -7.99 -8.28
CA SER A 114 8.99 -8.71 -8.61
C SER A 114 10.18 -8.16 -7.83
N ASN A 115 10.34 -6.83 -7.80
CA ASN A 115 11.38 -6.17 -7.03
C ASN A 115 11.26 -6.45 -5.52
N ALA A 116 10.05 -6.39 -4.98
CA ALA A 116 9.78 -6.73 -3.59
C ALA A 116 10.19 -8.17 -3.25
N ARG A 117 9.87 -9.13 -4.14
CA ARG A 117 10.27 -10.53 -3.95
C ARG A 117 11.79 -10.68 -3.92
N LEU A 118 12.50 -10.04 -4.85
CA LEU A 118 13.97 -10.06 -4.90
C LEU A 118 14.60 -9.50 -3.62
N ILE A 119 14.06 -8.39 -3.11
CA ILE A 119 14.55 -7.78 -1.86
C ILE A 119 14.28 -8.71 -0.67
N VAL A 120 13.09 -9.31 -0.58
CA VAL A 120 12.69 -10.18 0.53
C VAL A 120 13.41 -11.52 0.54
N THR A 121 13.75 -12.08 -0.63
CA THR A 121 14.51 -13.33 -0.72
C THR A 121 16.01 -13.11 -0.60
N GLY A 122 16.53 -11.96 -1.03
CA GLY A 122 17.97 -11.64 -1.02
C GLY A 122 18.49 -11.04 0.29
N SER A 123 17.62 -10.59 1.21
CA SER A 123 18.04 -9.88 2.43
C SER A 123 18.07 -10.79 3.66
N HIS A 124 19.22 -10.84 4.36
CA HIS A 124 19.32 -11.42 5.69
C HIS A 124 18.83 -10.40 6.73
N TYR A 125 17.68 -10.66 7.35
CA TYR A 125 17.12 -9.77 8.37
C TYR A 125 17.75 -10.03 9.75
N SER A 126 18.23 -8.99 10.42
CA SER A 126 18.75 -9.03 11.79
C SER A 126 17.61 -9.13 12.83
N PRO A 127 17.83 -9.72 14.03
CA PRO A 127 16.81 -9.85 15.09
C PRO A 127 16.17 -8.53 15.57
N THR A 128 16.77 -7.38 15.29
CA THR A 128 16.21 -6.05 15.59
C THR A 128 15.41 -5.44 14.44
N CYS A 129 15.08 -6.21 13.40
CA CYS A 129 14.42 -5.73 12.19
C CYS A 129 15.13 -4.61 11.44
N VAL A 130 16.40 -4.38 11.76
CA VAL A 130 17.26 -3.52 10.96
C VAL A 130 17.69 -4.30 9.73
N MET A 131 17.57 -3.70 8.56
CA MET A 131 18.06 -4.26 7.31
C MET A 131 19.58 -4.34 7.41
N LEU A 132 20.12 -5.51 7.77
CA LEU A 132 21.56 -5.74 7.79
C LEU A 132 21.98 -5.93 6.34
N SER A 133 22.46 -4.84 5.73
CA SER A 133 23.05 -4.70 4.39
C SER A 133 22.60 -5.72 3.34
N ALA A 134 21.79 -5.25 2.38
CA ALA A 134 21.69 -5.91 1.09
C ALA A 134 23.05 -5.79 0.35
N HIS A 135 23.60 -6.95 0.00
CA HIS A 135 24.71 -7.23 -0.92
C HIS A 135 26.16 -7.33 -0.42
N HIS A 136 26.75 -8.50 -0.68
CA HIS A 136 28.20 -8.72 -0.89
C HIS A 136 28.66 -8.35 -2.31
N ASN A 137 27.88 -7.59 -3.12
CA ASN A 137 28.35 -7.24 -4.47
C ASN A 137 27.79 -5.96 -5.13
N ARG A 138 27.42 -4.92 -4.37
CA ARG A 138 27.31 -3.57 -4.94
C ARG A 138 28.20 -2.61 -4.18
N ILE A 139 29.28 -2.24 -4.87
CA ILE A 139 30.25 -1.22 -4.51
C ILE A 139 29.50 0.10 -4.38
N TYR A 140 29.43 0.64 -3.16
CA TYR A 140 29.13 2.05 -2.94
C TYR A 140 30.33 2.84 -3.48
N VAL A 141 30.18 3.45 -4.65
CA VAL A 141 31.09 4.53 -5.08
C VAL A 141 30.50 5.80 -4.48
N GLY A 142 31.27 6.42 -3.57
CA GLY A 142 31.00 7.77 -3.06
C GLY A 142 31.19 8.84 -4.12
#